data_AF-A0A952PN70-F1
#
_entry.id   AF-A0A952PN70-F1
#
_cell.length_a   1.000
_cell.length_b   1.000
_cell.length_c   1.000
_cell.angle_alpha   90.00
_cell.angle_beta   90.00
_cell.angle_gamma   90.00
#
_symmetry.space_group_name_H-M   'P 1'
#
loop_
_entity.id
_entity.type
_entity.pdbx_description
1 polymer ?
#
loop_
_entity_poly.entity_id
_entity_poly.type
_entity_poly.pdbx_seq_one_letter_code
_entity_poly.pdbx_strand_id
1 'polypeptide(L)' 'MTDGREYQKDVVDEYKSKVVSAEEAVRQIHSDQSIYVHSNAAAPAPLIDALVARAGG' A
#
# COMPACT_ATOMS: atom_id res chain seq x y z
N MET A 1 -10.57 -26.71 14.96
CA MET A 1 -11.42 -26.17 13.88
C MET A 1 -12.02 -24.88 14.41
N THR A 2 -11.48 -23.73 14.03
CA THR A 2 -12.08 -22.42 14.33
C THR A 2 -13.34 -22.25 13.47
N ASP A 3 -14.38 -21.58 13.99
CA ASP A 3 -15.58 -21.24 13.23
C ASP A 3 -15.15 -20.40 12.01
N GLY A 4 -15.58 -20.77 10.81
CA GLY A 4 -15.19 -20.09 9.56
C GLY A 4 -15.56 -18.60 9.53
N ARG A 5 -16.52 -18.17 10.36
CA ARG A 5 -16.89 -16.75 10.54
C ARG A 5 -15.90 -15.97 11.39
N GLU A 6 -15.24 -16.63 12.34
CA GLU A 6 -14.24 -16.01 13.22
C GLU A 6 -12.94 -15.76 12.44
N TYR A 7 -12.51 -16.74 11.62
CA TYR A 7 -11.35 -16.58 10.72
C TYR A 7 -11.51 -15.41 9.74
N GLN A 8 -12.71 -15.20 9.20
CA GLN A 8 -12.96 -14.06 8.29
C GLN A 8 -12.84 -12.70 8.99
N LYS A 9 -13.21 -12.61 10.28
CA LYS A 9 -13.12 -11.37 11.04
C LYS A 9 -11.66 -10.97 11.24
N ASP A 10 -10.81 -11.93 11.63
CA ASP A 10 -9.39 -11.65 11.91
C ASP A 10 -8.64 -11.12 10.67
N VAL A 11 -8.91 -11.69 9.49
CA VAL A 11 -8.31 -11.23 8.21
C VAL A 11 -8.75 -9.81 7.87
N VAL A 12 -10.03 -9.47 8.10
CA VAL A 12 -10.55 -8.13 7.83
C VAL A 12 -9.96 -7.10 8.79
N ASP A 13 -9.85 -7.44 10.07
CA ASP A 13 -9.29 -6.55 11.08
C ASP A 13 -7.79 -6.33 10.84
N GLU A 14 -7.05 -7.37 10.46
CA GLU A 14 -5.65 -7.26 10.03
C GLU A 14 -5.50 -6.37 8.79
N TYR A 15 -6.34 -6.57 7.77
CA TYR A 15 -6.29 -5.73 6.56
C TYR A 15 -6.53 -4.27 6.89
N LYS A 16 -7.56 -3.97 7.68
CA LYS A 16 -7.90 -2.59 8.11
C LYS A 16 -6.75 -1.92 8.83
N SER A 17 -5.98 -2.65 9.64
CA SER A 17 -4.81 -2.10 10.35
C SER A 17 -3.68 -1.64 9.41
N LYS A 18 -3.64 -2.15 8.17
CA LYS A 18 -2.61 -1.82 7.17
C LYS A 18 -3.06 -0.70 6.21
N VAL A 19 -4.31 -0.27 6.27
CA VAL A 19 -4.83 0.79 5.39
C VAL A 19 -4.27 2.13 5.83
N VAL A 20 -3.54 2.78 4.93
CA VAL A 20 -2.92 4.09 5.14
C VAL A 20 -3.14 4.98 3.91
N SER A 21 -2.80 6.28 4.02
CA SER A 21 -2.81 7.17 2.85
C SER A 21 -1.67 6.84 1.88
N ALA A 22 -1.78 7.30 0.63
CA ALA A 22 -0.74 7.09 -0.37
C ALA A 22 0.60 7.75 0.06
N GLU A 23 0.52 8.93 0.67
CA GLU A 23 1.67 9.67 1.19
C GLU A 23 2.37 8.89 2.32
N GLU A 24 1.60 8.29 3.22
CA GLU A 24 2.16 7.50 4.32
C GLU A 24 2.80 6.20 3.81
N ALA A 25 2.17 5.53 2.83
CA ALA A 25 2.72 4.33 2.22
C ALA A 25 4.11 4.59 1.59
N VAL A 26 4.25 5.68 0.81
CA VAL A 26 5.49 5.96 0.08
C VAL A 26 6.62 6.51 0.97
N ARG A 27 6.35 6.89 2.23
CA ARG A 27 7.38 7.29 3.20
C ARG A 27 8.30 6.14 3.60
N GLN A 28 7.82 4.90 3.49
CA GLN A 28 8.62 3.71 3.79
C GLN A 28 9.65 3.39 2.68
N ILE A 29 9.63 4.12 1.56
CA ILE A 29 10.61 3.98 0.47
C ILE A 29 11.80 4.89 0.76
N HIS A 30 13.00 4.31 0.73
CA HIS A 30 14.26 4.98 1.01
C HIS A 30 15.07 5.22 -0.26
N SER A 31 16.00 6.18 -0.20
CA SER A 31 16.97 6.42 -1.28
C SER A 31 17.76 5.14 -1.58
N ASP A 32 18.25 5.02 -2.82
CA ASP A 32 18.99 3.87 -3.34
C ASP A 32 18.19 2.56 -3.47
N GLN A 33 16.89 2.58 -3.16
CA GLN A 33 15.99 1.45 -3.46
C GLN A 33 15.48 1.52 -4.90
N SER A 34 15.35 0.35 -5.52
CA SER A 34 14.63 0.18 -6.78
C SER A 34 13.25 -0.42 -6.50
N ILE A 35 12.22 0.16 -7.10
CA ILE A 35 10.84 -0.32 -6.99
C ILE A 35 10.31 -0.75 -8.36
N TYR A 36 9.51 -1.81 -8.36
CA TYR A 36 8.80 -2.28 -9.55
C TYR A 36 7.34 -1.88 -9.43
N VAL A 37 6.81 -1.25 -10.48
CA VAL A 37 5.40 -0.86 -10.59
C VAL A 37 4.73 -1.63 -11.70
N HIS A 38 3.48 -2.03 -11.45
CA HIS A 38 2.62 -2.54 -12.51
C HIS A 38 2.38 -1.47 -13.59
N SER A 39 2.05 -1.90 -14.81
CA SER A 39 1.92 -1.04 -15.98
C SER A 39 0.50 -1.03 -16.55
N ASN A 40 0.27 -0.14 -17.52
CA ASN A 40 -1.01 0.07 -18.20
C ASN A 40 -2.14 0.32 -17.18
N ALA A 41 -3.26 -0.40 -17.26
CA ALA A 41 -4.42 -0.21 -16.39
C ALA A 41 -4.20 -0.62 -14.92
N ALA A 42 -3.14 -1.38 -14.61
CA ALA A 42 -2.82 -1.79 -13.24
C ALA A 42 -1.79 -0.87 -12.57
N ALA A 43 -1.34 0.18 -13.26
CA ALA A 43 -0.44 1.16 -12.67
C ALA A 43 -1.11 1.83 -11.45
N PRO A 44 -0.46 1.83 -10.27
CA PRO A 44 -1.06 2.37 -9.05
C PRO A 44 -0.95 3.90 -9.04
N ALA A 45 -1.79 4.57 -9.83
CA ALA A 45 -1.73 6.03 -10.03
C ALA A 45 -1.61 6.84 -8.72
N PRO A 46 -2.42 6.58 -7.66
CA PRO A 46 -2.30 7.34 -6.41
C PRO A 46 -0.93 7.24 -5.73
N LEU A 47 -0.26 6.08 -5.83
CA LEU A 47 1.07 5.89 -5.25
C LEU A 47 2.16 6.54 -6.10
N ILE A 48 2.00 6.55 -7.42
CA ILE A 48 2.91 7.23 -8.36
C ILE A 48 2.84 8.74 -8.14
N ASP A 49 1.63 9.31 -8.03
CA ASP A 49 1.43 10.74 -7.79
C ASP A 49 2.06 11.16 -6.45
N ALA A 50 1.85 10.38 -5.38
CA ALA A 50 2.46 10.64 -4.07
C ALA A 50 4.00 10.54 -4.10
N LEU A 51 4.56 9.58 -4.85
CA LEU A 51 6.01 9.46 -5.06
C LEU A 51 6.58 10.70 -5.79
N VAL A 52 5.93 11.15 -6.86
CA VAL A 52 6.35 12.32 -7.63
C VAL A 52 6.27 13.59 -6.78
N ALA A 53 5.18 13.78 -6.04
CA ALA A 53 5.01 14.93 -5.15
C ALA A 53 6.10 14.99 -4.07
N ARG A 54 6.48 13.83 -3.51
CA ARG A 54 7.58 13.72 -2.52
C ARG A 54 8.94 14.08 -3.12
N ALA A 55 9.20 13.72 -4.37
CA ALA A 55 10.49 13.96 -5.03
C ALA A 55 10.74 15.43 -5.37
N GLY A 56 9.69 16.24 -5.50
CA GLY A 56 9.77 17.67 -5.82
C GLY A 56 9.95 18.60 -4.61
N GLY A 57 10.24 18.06 -3.42
CA GLY A 57 10.56 18.82 -2.20
C GLY A 57 11.99 19.34 -2.16
#